data_AF-A0A011NCQ7-F1
#
_entry.id   AF-A0A011NCQ7-F1
#
_cell.length_a   1.000
_cell.length_b   1.000
_cell.length_c   1.000
_cell.angle_alpha   90.00
_cell.angle_beta   90.00
_cell.angle_gamma   90.00
#
_symmetry.space_group_name_H-M   'P 1'
#
loop_
_entity.id
_entity.type
_entity.pdbx_description
1 polymer ?
#
loop_
_entity_poly.entity_id
_entity_poly.type
_entity_poly.pdbx_seq_one_letter_code
_entity_poly.pdbx_strand_id
1 'polypeptide(L)' 'MSKDDLIMRLQKSITQLKQAEKAVYREEMTHASVYVENAKGILMKLGQIK' A
#
# COMPACT_ATOMS: atom_id res chain seq x y z
N MET A 1 -8.30 -2.41 17.20
CA MET A 1 -7.33 -1.48 16.59
C MET A 1 -7.78 -0.06 16.89
N SER A 2 -6.87 0.86 17.21
CA SER A 2 -7.24 2.27 17.46
C SER A 2 -7.56 3.00 16.15
N LYS A 3 -8.27 4.14 16.24
CA LYS A 3 -8.51 5.02 15.10
C LYS A 3 -7.19 5.46 14.45
N ASP A 4 -6.19 5.78 15.27
CA ASP A 4 -4.90 6.28 14.79
C ASP A 4 -4.09 5.18 14.09
N ASP A 5 -4.15 3.95 14.59
CA ASP A 5 -3.55 2.79 13.92
C ASP A 5 -4.16 2.55 12.54
N LEU A 6 -5.49 2.68 12.42
CA LEU A 6 -6.19 2.52 11.15
C LEU A 6 -5.76 3.61 10.16
N ILE A 7 -5.73 4.87 10.61
CA ILE A 7 -5.29 6.01 9.79
C ILE A 7 -3.85 5.79 9.31
N MET A 8 -2.93 5.44 10.22
CA MET A 8 -1.53 5.18 9.87
C MET A 8 -1.40 4.07 8.84
N ARG A 9 -2.13 2.95 8.99
CA ARG A 9 -2.06 1.83 8.05
C ARG A 9 -2.63 2.19 6.68
N LEU A 10 -3.72 2.95 6.63
CA LEU A 10 -4.25 3.49 5.37
C LEU A 10 -3.25 4.41 4.69
N GLN A 11 -2.63 5.33 5.42
CA GLN A 11 -1.59 6.23 4.90
C GLN A 11 -0.37 5.47 4.36
N LYS A 12 0.05 4.38 5.03
CA LYS A 12 1.12 3.50 4.54
C LYS A 12 0.74 2.82 3.23
N SER A 13 -0.48 2.29 3.11
CA SER A 13 -0.97 1.69 1.86
C SER A 13 -1.00 2.71 0.70
N ILE A 14 -1.53 3.91 0.95
CA ILE A 14 -1.53 5.01 -0.02
C ILE A 14 -0.11 5.38 -0.46
N THR A 15 0.85 5.42 0.47
CA THR A 15 2.24 5.72 0.16
C THR A 15 2.86 4.69 -0.78
N GLN A 16 2.58 3.40 -0.54
CA GLN A 16 3.02 2.32 -1.44
C GLN A 16 2.41 2.50 -2.84
N LEU A 17 1.10 2.78 -2.94
CA LEU A 17 0.43 3.01 -4.23
C LEU A 17 1.01 4.23 -4.99
N LYS A 18 1.36 5.31 -4.29
CA LYS A 18 2.04 6.46 -4.91
C LYS A 18 3.44 6.12 -5.42
N GLN A 19 4.16 5.20 -4.76
CA GLN A 19 5.44 4.72 -5.28
C GLN A 19 5.26 3.79 -6.47
N ALA A 20 4.22 2.95 -6.47
CA ALA A 20 3.86 2.13 -7.62
C ALA A 20 3.58 2.99 -8.85
N GLU A 21 2.76 4.04 -8.71
CA GLU A 21 2.44 4.99 -9.79
C GLU A 21 3.71 5.64 -10.35
N LYS A 22 4.62 6.12 -9.49
CA LYS A 22 5.91 6.68 -9.91
C LYS A 22 6.79 5.68 -10.66
N ALA A 23 6.82 4.42 -10.21
CA ALA A 23 7.57 3.36 -10.88
C ALA A 23 6.98 3.04 -12.26
N VAL A 24 5.65 3.04 -12.40
CA VAL A 24 4.98 2.89 -13.70
C VAL A 24 5.38 4.01 -14.66
N TYR A 25 5.38 5.27 -14.20
CA TYR A 25 5.83 6.42 -15.01
C TYR A 25 7.30 6.33 -15.45
N ARG A 26 8.12 5.53 -14.76
CA ARG A 26 9.53 5.27 -15.08
C ARG A 26 9.76 3.97 -15.85
N GLU A 27 8.69 3.28 -16.25
CA GLU A 27 8.74 1.96 -16.88
C GLU A 27 9.37 0.86 -15.99
N GLU A 28 9.44 1.08 -14.68
CA GLU A 28 10.02 0.17 -13.68
C GLU A 28 8.98 -0.85 -13.18
N MET A 29 8.43 -1.68 -14.09
CA MET A 29 7.27 -2.55 -13.80
C MET A 29 7.49 -3.54 -12.64
N THR A 30 8.71 -4.05 -12.46
CA THR A 30 9.05 -4.92 -11.32
C THR A 30 8.97 -4.17 -9.98
N HIS A 31 9.38 -2.90 -9.94
CA HIS A 31 9.25 -2.09 -8.72
C HIS A 31 7.79 -1.73 -8.47
N ALA A 32 7.05 -1.38 -9.53
CA ALA A 32 5.62 -1.10 -9.44
C ALA A 32 4.84 -2.29 -8.83
N SER A 33 5.12 -3.52 -9.28
CA SER A 33 4.45 -4.72 -8.76
C SER A 33 4.74 -4.98 -7.28
N VAL A 34 5.99 -4.77 -6.84
CA VAL A 34 6.38 -4.87 -5.42
C VAL A 34 5.62 -3.87 -4.57
N TYR A 35 5.53 -2.61 -5.00
CA TYR A 35 4.78 -1.59 -4.27
C TYR A 35 3.28 -1.90 -4.20
N VAL A 36 2.68 -2.43 -5.27
CA VAL A 36 1.26 -2.85 -5.27
C VAL A 36 1.03 -4.01 -4.31
N GLU A 37 1.87 -5.06 -4.32
CA GLU A 37 1.72 -6.20 -3.41
C GLU A 37 1.91 -5.79 -1.94
N ASN A 38 2.82 -4.85 -1.64
CA ASN A 38 2.95 -4.28 -0.31
C ASN A 38 1.67 -3.55 0.14
N ALA A 39 1.09 -2.72 -0.75
CA ALA A 39 -0.16 -2.00 -0.46
C ALA A 39 -1.31 -2.98 -0.18
N LYS A 40 -1.44 -4.03 -1.00
CA LYS A 40 -2.42 -5.11 -0.86
C LYS A 40 -2.25 -5.87 0.46
N GLY A 41 -1.02 -6.23 0.83
CA GLY A 41 -0.73 -6.91 2.10
C GLY A 41 -1.14 -6.08 3.32
N ILE A 42 -1.01 -4.75 3.26
CA ILE A 42 -1.52 -3.85 4.31
C ILE A 42 -3.05 -3.86 4.35
N LEU A 43 -3.71 -3.73 3.19
CA LEU A 43 -5.16 -3.67 3.08
C LEU A 43 -5.84 -4.98 3.50
N MET A 44 -5.29 -6.14 3.12
CA MET A 44 -5.83 -7.44 3.56
C MET A 44 -5.83 -7.56 5.08
N LYS A 45 -4.76 -7.11 5.75
CA LYS A 45 -4.68 -7.08 7.22
C LYS A 45 -5.70 -6.11 7.85
N LEU A 46 -6.10 -5.05 7.13
CA LEU A 46 -7.19 -4.17 7.54
C LEU A 46 -8.58 -4.79 7.30
N GLY A 47 -8.77 -5.54 6.21
CA GLY A 47 -10.05 -6.20 5.92
C GLY A 47 -10.35 -7.42 6.80
N GLN A 48 -9.35 -7.94 7.52
CA GLN A 48 -9.46 -9.08 8.43
C GLN A 48 -9.83 -8.68 9.87
N ILE A 49 -10.07 -7.40 10.15
CA ILE A 49 -10.50 -6.94 11.47
C ILE A 49 -11.92 -7.49 11.72
N LYS A 50 -12.02 -8.45 12.63
CA LYS A 50 -13.29 -8.84 13.26
C LYS A 50 -13.56 -7.97 14.47
#